data_AF-A0A3C0G7V6-F1
#
_entry.id   AF-A0A3C0G7V6-F1
#
_cell.length_a   1.000
_cell.length_b   1.000
_cell.length_c   1.000
_cell.angle_alpha   90.00
_cell.angle_beta   90.00
_cell.angle_gamma   90.00
#
_symmetry.space_group_name_H-M   'P 1'
#
loop_
_entity.id
_entity.type
_entity.pdbx_description
1 polymer ?
#
loop_
_entity_poly.entity_id
_entity_poly.type
_entity_poly.pdbx_seq_one_letter_code
_entity_poly.pdbx_strand_id
1 'polypeptide(L)' 'MVTGKEANTVYFSEKLRSDKRFTKTCNALSEILEKHSKRYDFLKATKDIW' A
#
# COMPACT_ATOMS: atom_id res chain seq x y z
N MET A 1 -15.20 -1.82 -2.55
CA MET A 1 -15.34 -0.39 -2.82
C MET A 1 -14.89 0.33 -1.56
N VAL A 2 -13.79 1.10 -1.61
CA VAL A 2 -13.30 1.83 -0.42
C VAL A 2 -14.39 2.83 -0.03
N THR A 3 -15.02 2.59 1.11
CA THR A 3 -16.06 3.50 1.62
C THR A 3 -15.38 4.82 1.98
N GLY A 4 -15.90 5.95 1.48
CA GLY A 4 -15.21 7.26 1.48
C GLY A 4 -14.68 7.80 2.82
N LYS A 5 -14.96 7.14 3.95
CA LYS A 5 -14.30 7.37 5.25
C LYS A 5 -12.81 6.99 5.27
N GLU A 6 -12.35 6.15 4.34
CA GLU A 6 -10.95 5.69 4.22
C GLU A 6 -10.19 6.39 3.08
N ALA A 7 -10.73 7.47 2.51
CA ALA A 7 -10.18 8.15 1.33
C ALA A 7 -8.74 8.69 1.48
N ASN A 8 -8.20 8.72 2.71
CA ASN A 8 -6.82 9.14 3.01
C ASN A 8 -5.87 7.96 3.33
N THR A 9 -6.31 6.72 3.13
CA THR A 9 -5.47 5.53 3.28
C THR A 9 -4.93 5.11 1.92
N VAL A 10 -3.61 4.99 1.81
CA VAL A 10 -2.94 4.47 0.61
C VAL A 10 -2.94 2.95 0.65
N TYR A 11 -3.56 2.32 -0.35
CA TYR A 11 -3.60 0.85 -0.42
C TYR A 11 -2.57 0.33 -1.43
N PHE A 12 -1.75 -0.60 -0.98
CA PHE A 12 -0.79 -1.32 -1.82
C PHE A 12 -1.27 -2.74 -2.11
N SER A 13 -0.80 -3.31 -3.22
CA SER A 13 -0.98 -4.75 -3.47
C SER A 13 -0.06 -5.56 -2.55
N GLU A 14 -0.51 -6.71 -2.05
CA GLU A 14 0.38 -7.59 -1.28
C GLU A 14 1.60 -8.04 -2.09
N LYS A 15 1.48 -8.13 -3.43
CA LYS A 15 2.61 -8.44 -4.32
C LYS A 15 3.77 -7.44 -4.17
N LEU A 16 3.49 -6.17 -3.86
CA LEU A 16 4.52 -5.15 -3.66
C LEU A 16 5.43 -5.47 -2.45
N ARG A 17 4.87 -6.14 -1.43
CA ARG A 17 5.60 -6.58 -0.24
C ARG A 17 6.22 -7.97 -0.41
N SER A 18 5.49 -8.90 -1.04
CA SER A 18 5.93 -10.30 -1.18
C SER A 18 7.00 -10.50 -2.25
N ASP A 19 7.06 -9.65 -3.28
CA ASP A 19 8.05 -9.74 -4.34
C ASP A 19 9.37 -9.07 -3.91
N LYS A 20 10.43 -9.88 -3.81
CA LYS A 20 11.78 -9.45 -3.42
C LYS A 20 12.35 -8.36 -4.33
N ARG A 21 11.90 -8.28 -5.59
CA ARG A 21 12.35 -7.26 -6.54
C ARG A 21 11.93 -5.85 -6.11
N PHE A 22 10.78 -5.74 -5.45
CA PHE A 22 10.18 -4.46 -5.09
C PHE A 22 10.34 -4.12 -3.61
N THR A 23 10.99 -4.96 -2.80
CA THR A 23 11.18 -4.73 -1.35
C THR A 23 11.84 -3.39 -1.05
N LYS A 24 12.89 -3.00 -1.81
CA LYS A 24 13.55 -1.71 -1.62
C LYS A 24 12.60 -0.53 -1.85
N THR A 25 11.81 -0.60 -2.92
CA THR A 25 10.84 0.43 -3.28
C THR A 25 9.66 0.46 -2.30
N CYS A 26 9.18 -0.72 -1.88
CA CYS A 26 8.13 -0.85 -0.87
C CYS A 26 8.54 -0.18 0.43
N ASN A 27 9.77 -0.43 0.90
CA ASN A 27 10.30 0.20 2.12
C ASN A 27 10.41 1.72 1.97
N ALA A 28 10.95 2.22 0.85
CA ALA A 28 11.04 3.66 0.61
C ALA A 28 9.67 4.35 0.57
N LEU A 29 8.65 3.69 -0.01
CA LEU A 29 7.28 4.20 -0.02
C LEU A 29 6.66 4.20 1.38
N SER A 30 6.86 3.13 2.15
CA SER A 30 6.43 3.06 3.55
C SER A 30 7.08 4.15 4.41
N GLU A 31 8.38 4.39 4.28
CA GLU A 31 9.10 5.46 5.00
C GLU A 31 8.54 6.85 4.69
N ILE A 32 8.25 7.14 3.41
CA ILE A 32 7.65 8.42 3.01
C ILE A 32 6.26 8.57 3.62
N LEU A 33 5.44 7.52 3.58
CA LEU A 33 4.08 7.55 4.13
C LEU A 33 4.09 7.73 5.65
N GLU A 34 5.00 7.04 6.35
CA GLU A 34 5.21 7.20 7.79
C GLU A 34 5.67 8.60 8.14
N LYS A 35 6.63 9.17 7.39
CA LYS A 35 7.10 10.55 7.57
C LYS A 35 5.97 11.58 7.47
N HIS A 36 4.97 11.32 6.63
CA HIS A 36 3.81 12.18 6.45
C HIS A 36 2.59 11.75 7.30
N SER A 37 2.77 10.80 8.23
CA SER A 37 1.70 10.23 9.07
C SER A 37 0.48 9.78 8.25
N LYS A 38 0.72 9.29 7.03
CA LYS A 38 -0.31 8.78 6.14
C LYS A 38 -0.55 7.31 6.45
N ARG A 39 -1.82 6.96 6.61
CA ARG A 39 -2.23 5.56 6.78
C ARG A 39 -2.00 4.83 5.47
N TYR A 40 -1.46 3.63 5.57
CA TYR A 40 -1.32 2.73 4.44
C TYR A 40 -1.63 1.31 4.86
N ASP A 41 -2.11 0.50 3.90
CA ASP A 41 -2.44 -0.90 4.15
C ASP A 41 -2.20 -1.75 2.90
N PHE A 42 -2.06 -3.06 3.08
CA PHE A 42 -1.84 -4.01 2.00
C PHE A 42 -3.09 -4.85 1.74
N LEU A 43 -3.54 -4.85 0.49
CA LEU A 43 -4.69 -5.63 0.06
C LEU A 43 -4.25 -7.08 -0.22
N LYS A 44 -4.68 -7.98 0.67
CA LYS A 44 -4.40 -9.43 0.67
C LYS A 44 -4.77 -10.17 -0.60
N ALA A 45 -5.87 -9.79 -1.21
CA ALA A 45 -6.42 -10.48 -2.38
C ALA A 45 -6.94 -9.43 -3.34
N THR A 46 -6.02 -8.81 -4.06
CA THR A 46 -6.38 -8.01 -5.22
C THR A 46 -6.65 -8.95 -6.39
N LYS A 47 -7.87 -9.49 -6.46
CA LYS A 47 -8.45 -9.88 -7.75
C LYS A 47 -8.62 -8.57 -8.51
N ASP A 48 -7.67 -8.29 -9.40
CA ASP A 48 -7.70 -7.22 -10.40
C ASP A 48 -8.43 -5.93 -9.97
N ILE A 49 -7.69 -4.99 -9.38
CA ILE A 49 -8.11 -3.59 -9.47
C ILE A 49 -7.66 -3.10 -10.84
N TRP A 50 -8.62 -3.02 -11.77
CA TRP A 50 -8.56 -2.17 -12.96
C TRP A 50 -8.82 -0.71 -12.55
#